data_AF-A0A956SR24-F1
#
_entry.id   AF-A0A956SR24-F1
#
_cell.length_a   1.000
_cell.length_b   1.000
_cell.length_c   1.000
_cell.angle_alpha   90.00
_cell.angle_beta   90.00
_cell.angle_gamma   90.00
#
_symmetry.space_group_name_H-M   'P 1'
#
loop_
_entity.id
_entity.type
_entity.pdbx_description
1 polymer ?
#
loop_
_entity_poly.entity_id
_entity_poly.type
_entity_poly.pdbx_seq_one_letter_code
_entity_poly.pdbx_strand_id
1 'polypeptide(L)' 'MNKPGLLIDMDGVIYRSNQLIPGADVFIRRLKELGVPFLFLTNNSQRTRRDVATKIRRMGIDEDESHVFTCAMATARFL' A
#
# COMPACT_ATOMS: atom_id res chain seq x y z
N MET A 1 4.19 -16.77 17.30
CA MET A 1 4.65 -15.44 17.74
C MET A 1 4.05 -14.40 16.81
N ASN A 2 3.37 -13.39 17.34
CA ASN A 2 2.77 -12.32 16.54
C ASN A 2 3.90 -11.38 16.06
N LYS A 3 4.21 -11.36 14.76
CA LYS A 3 5.20 -10.40 14.22
C LYS A 3 4.54 -9.02 14.15
N PRO A 4 5.23 -7.94 14.55
CA PRO A 4 4.71 -6.58 14.36
C PRO A 4 4.53 -6.32 12.86
N GLY A 5 3.38 -5.77 12.49
CA GLY A 5 3.06 -5.39 11.12
C GLY A 5 3.42 -3.93 10.82
N LEU A 6 3.56 -3.60 9.54
CA LEU A 6 3.86 -2.25 9.08
C LEU A 6 2.63 -1.58 8.44
N LEU A 7 2.37 -0.33 8.82
CA LEU A 7 1.50 0.56 8.06
C LEU A 7 2.39 1.43 7.19
N ILE A 8 2.22 1.33 5.88
CA ILE A 8 3.13 1.91 4.90
C ILE A 8 2.41 3.03 4.17
N ASP A 9 2.87 4.26 4.37
CA ASP A 9 2.42 5.39 3.57
C ASP A 9 2.76 5.19 2.08
N MET A 10 2.03 5.85 1.18
CA MET A 10 2.17 5.64 -0.26
C MET A 10 2.83 6.80 -1.00
N ASP A 11 2.27 8.01 -0.89
CA ASP A 11 2.69 9.19 -1.65
C ASP A 11 4.01 9.74 -1.08
N GLY A 12 5.11 9.59 -1.83
CA GLY A 12 6.45 9.98 -1.39
C GLY A 12 7.23 8.86 -0.70
N VAL A 13 6.61 7.69 -0.46
CA VAL A 13 7.24 6.51 0.15
C VAL A 13 7.32 5.35 -0.83
N ILE A 14 6.19 4.94 -1.42
CA ILE A 14 6.13 3.89 -2.44
C ILE A 14 6.31 4.46 -3.84
N TYR A 15 5.67 5.59 -4.11
CA TYR A 15 5.73 6.23 -5.42
C TYR A 15 5.73 7.75 -5.31
N ARG A 16 6.21 8.41 -6.36
CA ARG A 16 5.95 9.83 -6.62
C ARG A 16 5.24 9.94 -7.96
N SER A 17 4.01 10.47 -7.93
CA SER A 17 3.12 10.50 -9.10
C SER A 17 2.87 9.09 -9.67
N ASN A 18 3.48 8.75 -10.81
CA ASN A 18 3.34 7.46 -11.51
C ASN A 18 4.68 6.70 -11.62
N GLN A 19 5.65 7.01 -10.76
CA GLN A 19 6.94 6.34 -10.71
C GLN A 19 7.20 5.81 -9.32
N LEU A 20 7.74 4.58 -9.22
CA LEU A 20 8.17 4.04 -7.94
C LEU A 20 9.33 4.85 -7.36
N ILE A 21 9.32 4.98 -6.03
CA ILE A 21 10.53 5.35 -5.30
C ILE A 21 11.54 4.19 -5.47
N PRO A 22 12.82 4.46 -5.80
CA PRO A 22 13.82 3.42 -5.97
C PRO A 22 13.89 2.48 -4.76
N GLY A 23 13.75 1.17 -5.01
CA GLY A 23 13.79 0.14 -3.97
C GLY A 23 12.46 -0.14 -3.27
N ALA A 24 11.37 0.57 -3.57
CA ALA A 24 10.06 0.29 -2.99
C ALA A 24 9.55 -1.11 -3.34
N ASP A 25 9.72 -1.54 -4.59
CA ASP A 25 9.42 -2.90 -5.05
C ASP A 25 10.23 -3.96 -4.30
N VAL A 26 11.53 -3.72 -4.12
CA VAL A 26 12.44 -4.62 -3.40
C VAL A 26 12.04 -4.71 -1.93
N PHE A 27 11.70 -3.59 -1.31
CA PHE A 27 11.25 -3.52 0.07
C PHE A 27 9.97 -4.35 0.26
N ILE A 28 8.94 -4.14 -0.56
CA ILE A 28 7.69 -4.89 -0.46
C ILE A 28 7.92 -6.38 -0.71
N ARG A 29 8.68 -6.75 -1.74
CA ARG A 29 9.05 -8.16 -1.98
C ARG A 29 9.73 -8.77 -0.75
N ARG A 30 10.63 -8.04 -0.09
CA ARG A 30 11.33 -8.53 1.10
C ARG A 30 10.40 -8.72 2.30
N LEU A 31 9.40 -7.86 2.49
CA LEU A 31 8.37 -8.06 3.53
C LEU A 31 7.60 -9.35 3.30
N LYS A 32 7.22 -9.65 2.04
CA LYS A 32 6.55 -10.90 1.67
C LYS A 32 7.42 -12.12 1.95
N GLU A 33 8.67 -12.11 1.49
CA GLU A 33 9.63 -13.20 1.71
C GLU A 33 9.84 -13.50 3.20
N LEU A 34 9.86 -12.46 4.03
CA LEU A 34 10.03 -12.58 5.47
C LEU A 34 8.71 -12.89 6.22
N GLY A 35 7.57 -12.92 5.53
CA GLY A 35 6.25 -13.05 6.13
C GLY A 35 5.97 -11.96 7.17
N VAL A 36 6.43 -10.73 6.92
CA VAL A 36 6.12 -9.56 7.76
C VAL A 36 4.78 -9.00 7.30
N PRO A 37 3.75 -8.95 8.17
CA PRO A 37 2.46 -8.37 7.81
C PRO A 37 2.62 -6.89 7.45
N PHE A 38 1.93 -6.42 6.42
CA PHE A 38 1.91 -5.00 6.09
C PHE A 38 0.58 -4.57 5.47
N LEU A 39 0.33 -3.27 5.49
CA LEU A 39 -0.83 -2.64 4.88
C LEU A 39 -0.41 -1.28 4.31
N PHE A 40 -0.75 -1.00 3.05
CA PHE A 40 -0.65 0.33 2.48
C PHE A 40 -1.74 1.23 3.05
N LEU A 41 -1.33 2.40 3.52
CA LEU A 41 -2.18 3.40 4.11
C LEU A 41 -2.06 4.69 3.29
N THR A 42 -3.18 5.27 2.85
CA THR A 42 -3.16 6.53 2.11
C THR A 42 -4.27 7.48 2.54
N ASN A 43 -3.95 8.76 2.62
CA ASN A 43 -4.90 9.84 2.82
C ASN A 43 -5.52 10.36 1.51
N ASN A 44 -5.23 9.73 0.37
CA ASN A 44 -5.86 10.06 -0.90
C ASN A 44 -7.27 9.47 -0.97
N SER A 45 -8.29 10.34 -0.93
CA SER A 45 -9.71 9.95 -0.96
C SER A 45 -10.29 9.79 -2.37
N GLN A 46 -9.54 10.13 -3.42
CA GLN A 46 -10.05 10.12 -4.80
C GLN A 46 -10.08 8.72 -5.42
N ARG A 47 -9.42 7.74 -4.80
CA ARG A 47 -9.23 6.40 -5.36
C ARG A 47 -9.81 5.34 -4.43
N THR A 48 -10.49 4.35 -5.00
CA THR A 48 -10.86 3.14 -4.26
C THR A 48 -9.62 2.31 -3.96
N ARG A 49 -9.70 1.40 -2.98
CA ARG A 49 -8.62 0.42 -2.72
C ARG A 49 -8.24 -0.40 -3.96
N ARG A 50 -9.21 -0.67 -4.84
CA ARG A 50 -8.99 -1.35 -6.12
C ARG A 50 -8.14 -0.52 -7.07
N ASP A 51 -8.49 0.77 -7.22
CA ASP A 51 -7.75 1.69 -8.09
C ASP A 51 -6.30 1.84 -7.63
N VAL A 52 -6.08 1.92 -6.32
CA VAL A 52 -4.75 1.97 -5.72
C VAL A 52 -3.98 0.67 -6.01
N ALA A 53 -4.58 -0.50 -5.79
CA ALA A 53 -3.95 -1.79 -6.08
C ALA A 53 -3.59 -1.93 -7.57
N THR A 54 -4.49 -1.52 -8.48
CA THR A 54 -4.22 -1.49 -9.92
C THR A 54 -3.07 -0.53 -10.26
N LYS A 55 -3.02 0.64 -9.61
CA LYS A 55 -1.96 1.63 -9.81
C LYS A 55 -0.58 1.08 -9.43
N ILE A 56 -0.44 0.44 -8.26
CA ILE A 56 0.85 -0.11 -7.82
C ILE A 56 1.25 -1.36 -8.62
N ARG A 57 0.29 -2.18 -9.07
CA ARG A 57 0.55 -3.29 -10.00
C ARG A 57 1.15 -2.82 -11.31
N ARG A 58 0.60 -1.75 -11.90
CA ARG A 58 1.16 -1.14 -13.13
C ARG A 58 2.58 -0.61 -12.95
N MET A 59 2.98 -0.31 -11.72
CA MET A 59 4.31 0.17 -11.37
C MET A 59 5.28 -0.96 -10.99
N GLY A 60 4.83 -2.22 -10.92
CA GLY A 60 5.68 -3.38 -10.64
C GLY A 60 5.53 -3.97 -9.23
N ILE A 61 4.59 -3.48 -8.42
CA ILE A 61 4.27 -4.05 -7.10
C ILE A 61 2.99 -4.88 -7.23
N ASP A 62 3.13 -6.20 -7.28
CA ASP A 62 2.02 -7.15 -7.40
C ASP A 62 1.37 -7.45 -6.05
N GLU A 63 0.44 -6.57 -5.66
CA GLU A 63 -0.37 -6.70 -4.44
C GLU A 63 -1.88 -6.54 -4.73
N ASP A 64 -2.67 -7.13 -3.83
CA ASP A 64 -4.13 -7.12 -3.91
C ASP A 64 -4.75 -5.91 -3.17
N GLU A 65 -6.03 -5.66 -3.41
CA GLU A 65 -6.76 -4.55 -2.78
C GLU A 65 -6.97 -4.72 -1.27
N SER A 66 -6.86 -5.94 -0.72
CA SER A 66 -6.94 -6.19 0.73
C SER A 66 -5.75 -5.62 1.49
N HIS A 67 -4.62 -5.39 0.82
CA HIS A 67 -3.46 -4.72 1.37
C HIS A 67 -3.59 -3.18 1.38
N VAL A 68 -4.73 -2.60 1.01
CA VAL A 68 -4.91 -1.15 0.93
C VAL A 68 -6.01 -0.67 1.88
N PHE A 69 -5.68 0.36 2.67
CA PHE A 69 -6.61 1.10 3.50
C PHE A 69 -6.56 2.60 3.19
N THR A 70 -7.69 3.16 2.79
CA THR A 70 -7.79 4.58 2.41
C THR A 70 -8.48 5.40 3.49
N CYS A 71 -8.22 6.70 3.53
CA CYS A 71 -8.97 7.62 4.42
C CYS A 71 -10.48 7.60 4.17
N ALA A 72 -10.94 7.40 2.92
CA ALA A 72 -12.36 7.27 2.62
C ALA A 72 -12.99 6.06 3.32
N MET A 73 -12.27 4.94 3.42
CA MET A 73 -12.70 3.77 4.19
C MET A 73 -12.72 4.06 5.69
N ALA A 74 -11.75 4.83 6.20
CA ALA A 74 -11.73 5.27 7.59
C ALA A 74 -12.96 6.13 7.91
N THR A 75 -13.28 7.12 7.07
CA THR A 75 -14.46 7.97 7.21
C THR A 75 -15.75 7.16 7.16
N ALA A 76 -15.88 6.23 6.19
CA ALA A 76 -17.05 5.37 6.08
C ALA A 76 -17.27 4.42 7.27
N ARG A 77 -16.23 4.11 8.05
CA ARG A 77 -16.33 3.35 9.30
C ARG A 77 -16.63 4.21 10.52
N PHE A 78 -16.31 5.51 10.44
CA PHE A 78 -16.53 6.45 11.52
C PHE A 78 -17.99 6.95 11.56
N LEU A 79 -18.57 7.16 10.36
CA LEU A 79 -20.00 7.47 10.18
C LEU A 79 -20.88 6.24 10.42
#